data_AF-A0A7W1RST6-F1
#
_entry.id   AF-A0A7W1RST6-F1
#
_cell.length_a   1.000
_cell.length_b   1.000
_cell.length_c   1.000
_cell.angle_alpha   90.00
_cell.angle_beta   90.00
_cell.angle_gamma   90.00
#
_symmetry.space_group_name_H-M   'P 1'
#
loop_
_entity.id
_entity.type
_entity.pdbx_description
1 polymer ?
#
loop_
_entity_poly.entity_id
_entity_poly.type
_entity_poly.pdbx_seq_one_letter_code
_entity_poly.pdbx_strand_id
1 'polypeptide(L)'
;MPTTRPRYTLTDVGELTEMLDLAARRWPEEAGRKELLMRLAAVGRDVVAQDLAEAAREGRRERQRAALERLPALVDADVLLSDAAWR
;
A
#
# COMPACT_ATOMS: atom_id res chain seq x y z
N MET A 1 27.44 17.21 -7.73
CA MET A 1 25.98 17.41 -7.61
C MET A 1 25.58 17.21 -6.15
N PRO A 2 25.33 18.26 -5.36
CA PRO A 2 24.71 18.06 -4.05
C PRO A 2 23.23 17.81 -4.29
N THR A 3 22.76 16.58 -4.09
CA THR A 3 21.32 16.32 -4.11
C THR A 3 20.70 17.04 -2.92
N THR A 4 19.83 18.02 -3.18
CA THR A 4 19.08 18.83 -2.20
C THR A 4 18.02 18.02 -1.46
N ARG A 5 18.37 16.83 -0.97
CA ARG A 5 17.50 16.07 -0.08
C ARG A 5 17.63 16.72 1.30
N PRO A 6 16.55 17.30 1.86
CA PRO A 6 16.61 17.90 3.19
C PRO A 6 17.09 16.85 4.20
N ARG A 7 18.04 17.24 5.05
CA ARG A 7 18.45 16.43 6.19
C ARG A 7 17.56 16.82 7.35
N TYR A 8 16.68 15.92 7.76
CA TYR A 8 15.88 16.08 8.97
C TYR A 8 16.68 15.50 10.13
N THR A 9 17.01 16.34 11.11
CA THR A 9 17.55 15.89 12.37
C THR A 9 16.38 15.49 13.26
N LEU A 10 16.24 14.19 13.50
CA LEU A 10 15.33 13.65 14.51
C LEU A 10 16.05 13.76 15.86
N THR A 11 15.73 14.80 16.62
CA THR A 11 16.15 14.90 18.01
C THR A 11 15.33 13.91 18.82
N ASP A 12 15.99 13.13 19.67
CA ASP A 12 15.42 12.03 20.47
C ASP A 12 14.08 12.42 21.11
N VAL A 13 12.99 11.96 20.47
CA VAL A 13 11.63 12.02 21.02
C VAL A 13 11.50 10.72 21.81
N GLY A 14 11.09 10.74 23.08
CA GLY A 14 11.02 9.51 23.90
C GLY A 14 10.32 8.33 23.21
N GLU A 15 9.32 8.62 22.39
CA GLU A 15 8.63 7.66 21.50
C GLU A 15 9.57 6.94 20.50
N LEU A 16 10.54 7.66 19.90
CA LEU A 16 11.55 7.08 19.02
C LEU A 16 12.45 6.10 19.78
N THR A 17 12.80 6.42 21.02
CA THR A 17 13.55 5.51 21.87
C THR A 17 12.76 4.24 22.16
N GLU A 18 11.48 4.35 22.54
CA GLU A 18 10.62 3.19 22.78
C GLU A 18 10.47 2.31 21.52
N MET A 19 10.29 2.93 20.35
CA MET A 19 10.22 2.21 19.07
C MET A 19 11.53 1.47 18.76
N LEU A 20 12.68 2.09 19.01
CA LEU A 20 13.99 1.46 18.78
C LEU A 20 14.31 0.38 19.80
N ASP A 21 13.87 0.51 21.05
CA ASP A 21 14.01 -0.53 22.06
C ASP A 21 13.16 -1.77 21.70
N LEU A 22 11.95 -1.55 21.19
CA LEU A 22 11.12 -2.63 20.66
C LEU A 22 11.79 -3.28 19.43
N ALA A 23 12.34 -2.48 18.52
CA ALA A 23 13.08 -2.97 17.38
C ALA A 23 14.30 -3.82 17.80
N ALA A 24 15.06 -3.38 18.82
CA ALA A 24 16.20 -4.10 19.36
C ALA A 24 15.80 -5.47 19.93
N ARG A 25 14.66 -5.56 20.61
CA ARG A 25 14.11 -6.83 21.09
C ARG A 25 13.76 -7.79 19.94
N ARG A 26 13.33 -7.24 18.80
CA ARG A 26 12.94 -8.02 17.62
C ARG A 26 14.14 -8.43 16.75
N TRP A 27 15.19 -7.61 16.73
CA TRP A 27 16.42 -7.79 15.95
C TRP A 27 17.66 -7.60 16.85
N PRO A 28 17.92 -8.54 17.77
CA PRO A 28 19.05 -8.43 18.71
C PRO A 28 20.42 -8.46 18.02
N GLU A 29 20.49 -8.93 16.77
CA GLU A 29 21.69 -8.95 15.96
C GLU A 29 22.15 -7.57 15.46
N GLU A 30 21.27 -6.57 15.46
CA GLU A 30 21.57 -5.21 14.99
C GLU A 30 22.16 -4.38 16.14
N ALA A 31 23.45 -4.07 16.06
CA ALA A 31 24.19 -3.45 17.17
C ALA A 31 23.96 -1.95 17.34
N GLY A 32 23.32 -1.26 16.38
CA GLY A 32 23.24 0.19 16.36
C GLY A 32 21.84 0.75 16.14
N ARG A 33 21.57 1.89 16.81
CA ARG A 33 20.29 2.60 16.71
C ARG A 33 19.97 3.03 15.27
N LYS A 34 20.99 3.33 14.47
CA LYS A 34 20.81 3.70 13.06
C LYS A 34 20.36 2.49 12.24
N GLU A 35 20.98 1.34 12.44
CA GLU A 35 20.67 0.09 11.76
C GLU A 35 19.25 -0.36 12.10
N LEU A 36 18.88 -0.30 13.39
CA LEU A 36 17.52 -0.54 13.86
C LEU A 36 16.51 0.43 13.23
N LEU A 37 16.83 1.72 13.16
CA LEU A 37 15.96 2.72 12.52
C LEU A 37 15.75 2.42 11.03
N MET A 38 16.82 2.09 10.32
CA MET A 38 16.75 1.74 8.89
C MET A 38 15.91 0.49 8.66
N ARG A 39 16.07 -0.53 9.52
CA ARG A 39 15.30 -1.78 9.44
C ARG A 39 13.83 -1.56 9.78
N LEU A 40 13.54 -0.80 10.83
CA LEU A 40 12.19 -0.41 11.21
C LEU A 40 11.50 0.37 10.08
N ALA A 41 12.19 1.33 9.47
CA ALA A 41 11.67 2.10 8.35
C ALA A 41 11.42 1.23 7.11
N ALA A 42 12.28 0.25 6.82
CA ALA A 42 12.06 -0.68 5.71
C ALA A 42 10.80 -1.53 5.93
N VAL A 43 10.64 -2.09 7.13
CA VAL A 43 9.43 -2.86 7.49
C VAL A 43 8.18 -1.98 7.44
N GLY A 44 8.23 -0.77 8.00
CA GLY A 44 7.12 0.17 7.98
C GLY A 44 6.71 0.56 6.55
N ARG A 45 7.70 0.79 5.66
CA ARG A 45 7.43 1.04 4.24
C ARG A 45 6.69 -0.12 3.59
N ASP A 46 7.11 -1.35 3.86
CA ASP A 46 6.52 -2.52 3.23
C ASP A 46 5.07 -2.74 3.70
N VAL A 47 4.77 -2.51 4.98
CA VAL A 47 3.40 -2.52 5.53
C VAL A 47 2.53 -1.45 4.85
N VAL A 48 2.99 -0.20 4.81
CA VAL A 48 2.25 0.90 4.17
C VAL A 48 2.01 0.62 2.67
N ALA A 49 2.99 0.05 1.98
CA ALA A 49 2.85 -0.32 0.57
C ALA A 49 1.79 -1.42 0.36
N GLN A 50 1.70 -2.39 1.27
CA GLN A 50 0.67 -3.43 1.25
C GLN A 50 -0.72 -2.83 1.46
N ASP A 51 -0.91 -1.97 2.46
CA ASP A 51 -2.18 -1.32 2.76
C ASP A 51 -2.68 -0.50 1.55
N LEU A 52 -1.79 0.28 0.93
CA LEU A 52 -2.12 1.07 -0.26
C LEU A 52 -2.51 0.18 -1.45
N ALA A 53 -1.82 -0.96 -1.64
CA ALA A 53 -2.14 -1.90 -2.71
C ALA A 53 -3.50 -2.58 -2.48
N GLU A 54 -3.84 -2.88 -1.22
CA GLU A 54 -5.13 -3.45 -0.83
C GLU A 54 -6.27 -2.45 -1.03
N ALA A 55 -6.12 -1.22 -0.55
CA ALA A 55 -7.09 -0.15 -0.78
C ALA A 55 -7.32 0.10 -2.29
N ALA A 56 -6.25 0.06 -3.10
CA ALA A 56 -6.36 0.19 -4.55
C ALA A 56 -7.09 -1.01 -5.20
N ARG A 57 -6.93 -2.22 -4.68
CA ARG A 57 -7.65 -3.41 -5.15
C ARG A 57 -9.14 -3.30 -4.82
N GLU A 58 -9.47 -2.87 -3.61
CA GLU A 58 -10.86 -2.70 -3.18
C GLU A 58 -11.55 -1.63 -4.02
N GLY A 59 -10.91 -0.48 -4.24
CA GLY A 59 -11.44 0.55 -5.12
C GLY A 59 -11.62 0.11 -6.58
N ARG A 60 -10.79 -0.83 -7.08
CA ARG A 60 -11.01 -1.44 -8.40
C ARG A 60 -12.21 -2.39 -8.40
N ARG A 61 -12.36 -3.21 -7.37
CA ARG A 61 -13.50 -4.14 -7.22
C ARG A 61 -14.81 -3.40 -7.15
N GLU A 62 -14.88 -2.32 -6.38
CA GLU A 62 -16.09 -1.52 -6.24
C GLU A 62 -16.48 -0.86 -7.57
N ARG A 63 -15.51 -0.30 -8.30
CA ARG A 63 -15.77 0.23 -9.66
C ARG A 63 -16.24 -0.84 -10.63
N GLN A 64 -15.66 -2.04 -10.58
CA GLN A 64 -16.10 -3.17 -11.41
C GLN A 64 -17.52 -3.60 -11.06
N ARG A 65 -17.85 -3.72 -9.78
CA ARG A 65 -19.19 -4.04 -9.30
C ARG A 65 -20.22 -3.02 -9.80
N ALA A 66 -19.96 -1.72 -9.59
CA ALA A 66 -20.84 -0.66 -10.04
C ALA A 66 -21.05 -0.66 -11.57
N ALA A 67 -20.01 -0.99 -12.34
CA ALA A 67 -20.13 -1.15 -13.79
C ALA A 67 -20.98 -2.36 -14.18
N LEU A 68 -20.80 -3.51 -13.52
CA LEU A 68 -21.58 -4.73 -13.73
C LEU A 68 -23.06 -4.54 -13.36
N GLU A 69 -23.36 -3.79 -12.30
CA GLU A 69 -24.74 -3.48 -11.90
C GLU A 69 -25.46 -2.61 -12.95
N ARG A 70 -24.71 -1.75 -13.65
CA ARG A 70 -25.27 -0.86 -14.68
C ARG A 70 -25.39 -1.53 -16.05
N LEU A 71 -24.69 -2.63 -16.27
CA LEU A 71 -24.58 -3.34 -17.55
C LEU A 71 -25.95 -3.76 -18.14
N PRO A 72 -26.90 -4.32 -17.37
CA PRO A 72 -28.23 -4.70 -17.89
C PRO A 72 -29.05 -3.53 -18.44
N ALA A 73 -28.81 -2.30 -17.98
CA ALA A 73 -29.49 -1.11 -18.51
C ALA A 73 -28.84 -0.55 -19.79
N LEU A 74 -27.63 -1.01 -20.12
CA LEU A 74 -26.85 -0.52 -21.26
C LEU A 74 -26.75 -1.56 -22.38
N VAL A 75 -27.08 -2.82 -22.07
CA VAL A 75 -26.90 -3.95 -22.96
C VAL A 75 -28.14 -4.82 -22.90
N ASP A 76 -28.78 -4.98 -24.06
CA ASP A 76 -29.85 -5.95 -24.23
C ASP A 76 -29.23 -7.35 -24.39
N ALA A 77 -29.24 -8.11 -23.29
CA ALA A 77 -28.59 -9.42 -23.22
C ALA A 77 -29.22 -10.41 -24.19
N ASP A 78 -30.53 -10.31 -24.43
CA ASP A 78 -31.26 -11.21 -25.34
C ASP A 78 -30.84 -10.97 -26.79
N VAL A 79 -30.57 -9.71 -27.15
CA VAL A 79 -30.05 -9.36 -28.48
C VAL A 79 -28.61 -9.84 -28.65
N LEU A 80 -27.73 -9.63 -27.67
CA LEU A 80 -26.32 -10.07 -27.74
C LEU A 80 -26.16 -11.59 -27.82
N LEU A 81 -27.05 -12.33 -27.17
CA LEU A 81 -27.04 -13.80 -27.17
C LEU A 81 -27.74 -14.40 -28.39
N SER A 82 -28.36 -13.57 -29.24
CA SER A 82 -28.98 -14.01 -30.48
C SER A 82 -27.96 -14.12 -31.63
N ASP A 83 -28.24 -15.01 -32.59
CA ASP A 83 -27.47 -15.13 -33.83
C ASP A 83 -27.48 -13.84 -34.68
N ALA A 84 -28.39 -12.90 -34.40
CA ALA A 84 -28.48 -11.61 -35.09
C ALA A 84 -27.37 -10.63 -34.69
N ALA A 85 -26.71 -10.83 -33.53
CA ALA A 85 -25.63 -9.97 -33.08
C ALA A 85 -24.29 -10.22 -33.80
N TRP A 86 -24.15 -11.34 -34.52
CA TRP A 86 -22.88 -11.82 -35.07
C TRP A 86 -22.89 -12.04 -36.59
N ARG A 87 -23.92 -11.56 -37.28
CA ARG A 87 -23.96 -11.45 -38.75
C ARG A 87 -23.48 -10.07 -39.20
#